data_AF-A0A4Y8IL68-F1
#
_entry.id   AF-A0A4Y8IL68-F1
#
_cell.length_a   1.000
_cell.length_b   1.000
_cell.length_c   1.000
_cell.angle_alpha   90.00
_cell.angle_beta   90.00
_cell.angle_gamma   90.00
#
_symmetry.space_group_name_H-M   'P 1'
#
loop_
_entity.id
_entity.type
_entity.pdbx_description
1 polymer ?
#
loop_
_entity_poly.entity_id
_entity_poly.type
_entity_poly.pdbx_seq_one_letter_code
_entity_poly.pdbx_strand_id
1 'polypeptide(L)'
;MEIERINENTLKFYISYRDIEERGFNREDIWYNREKGEQLFWEMMDEVNDEEDFSIDGPLWIQVQALDKGLEIVVTKAQVSKDGEKLEFPSEEVNPLQTNLDEKLESLMDKSSQKRRKTKKTFRPEREAKEENENQGDLDLMVYFNDIEDVISLSHSLSDSRFIDDRLYAYEDQYYLYVAFPEGYLSEKEQENYISRILEYSEESSMSIYYLMEYGNKVFEQDALKQLKKKFQLQ
;
A
#
# COMPACT_ATOMS: atom_id res chain seq x y z
N MET A 1 -26.01 -17.43 2.40
CA MET A 1 -24.84 -17.06 3.23
C MET A 1 -24.73 -17.96 4.43
N GLU A 2 -23.52 -18.38 4.78
CA GLU A 2 -23.20 -19.14 6.01
C GLU A 2 -22.11 -18.38 6.78
N ILE A 3 -22.23 -18.34 8.10
CA ILE A 3 -21.30 -17.66 9.00
C ILE A 3 -20.79 -18.70 10.01
N GLU A 4 -19.48 -18.75 10.18
CA GLU A 4 -18.80 -19.65 11.13
C GLU A 4 -17.85 -18.82 12.01
N ARG A 5 -18.07 -18.86 13.34
CA ARG A 5 -17.14 -18.26 14.29
C ARG A 5 -16.00 -19.23 14.55
N ILE A 6 -14.81 -18.90 14.07
CA ILE A 6 -13.62 -19.71 14.29
C ILE A 6 -13.08 -19.49 15.71
N ASN A 7 -13.08 -18.24 16.18
CA ASN A 7 -12.71 -17.90 17.56
C ASN A 7 -13.26 -16.51 17.96
N GLU A 8 -12.84 -15.98 19.10
CA GLU A 8 -13.32 -14.68 19.60
C GLU A 8 -12.86 -13.49 18.75
N ASN A 9 -11.78 -13.64 17.99
CA ASN A 9 -11.16 -12.61 17.17
C ASN A 9 -11.28 -12.89 15.67
N THR A 10 -11.76 -14.06 15.26
CA THR A 10 -11.78 -14.52 13.87
C THR A 10 -13.16 -15.01 13.47
N LEU A 11 -13.72 -14.35 12.46
CA LEU A 11 -14.97 -14.72 11.81
C LEU A 11 -14.69 -15.27 10.42
N LYS A 12 -15.44 -16.31 10.04
CA LYS A 12 -15.39 -16.91 8.71
C LYS A 12 -16.76 -16.80 8.07
N PHE A 13 -16.79 -16.30 6.85
CA PHE A 13 -17.98 -16.10 6.05
C PHE A 13 -17.89 -16.96 4.80
N TYR A 14 -19.02 -17.53 4.42
CA TYR A 14 -19.20 -18.16 3.12
C TYR A 14 -20.40 -17.54 2.43
N ILE A 15 -20.17 -16.94 1.27
CA ILE A 15 -21.21 -16.34 0.44
C ILE A 15 -21.22 -17.00 -0.93
N SER A 16 -22.38 -17.47 -1.37
CA SER A 16 -22.50 -18.12 -2.68
C SER A 16 -22.54 -17.08 -3.80
N TYR A 17 -22.18 -17.46 -5.03
CA TYR A 17 -22.25 -16.52 -6.16
C TYR A 17 -23.66 -15.98 -6.43
N ARG A 18 -24.70 -16.79 -6.14
CA ARG A 18 -26.10 -16.34 -6.23
C ARG A 18 -26.40 -15.24 -5.21
N ASP A 19 -25.92 -15.40 -3.98
CA ASP A 19 -26.12 -14.42 -2.91
C ASP A 19 -25.39 -13.10 -3.17
N ILE A 20 -24.24 -13.14 -3.88
CA ILE A 20 -23.48 -11.95 -4.31
C ILE A 20 -24.25 -11.22 -5.42
N GLU A 21 -24.76 -11.95 -6.41
CA GLU A 21 -25.52 -11.39 -7.53
C GLU A 21 -26.87 -10.80 -7.09
N GLU A 22 -27.55 -11.42 -6.13
CA GLU A 22 -28.81 -10.91 -5.56
C GLU A 22 -28.63 -9.57 -4.83
N ARG A 23 -27.43 -9.34 -4.27
CA ARG A 23 -27.03 -8.06 -3.66
C ARG A 23 -26.51 -7.04 -4.69
N GLY A 24 -26.48 -7.40 -5.98
CA GLY A 24 -26.08 -6.51 -7.07
C GLY A 24 -24.57 -6.43 -7.31
N PHE A 25 -23.80 -7.34 -6.72
CA PHE A 25 -22.35 -7.41 -6.91
C PHE A 25 -21.99 -8.51 -7.91
N ASN A 26 -20.87 -8.33 -8.62
CA ASN A 26 -20.25 -9.40 -9.41
C ASN A 26 -18.99 -9.91 -8.73
N ARG A 27 -18.57 -11.15 -9.03
CA ARG A 27 -17.30 -11.69 -8.53
C ARG A 27 -16.12 -10.74 -8.78
N GLU A 28 -16.06 -10.13 -9.96
CA GLU A 28 -15.00 -9.21 -10.37
C GLU A 28 -15.05 -7.89 -9.60
N ASP A 29 -16.26 -7.42 -9.27
CA ASP A 29 -16.44 -6.20 -8.48
C ASP A 29 -15.83 -6.33 -7.08
N ILE A 30 -15.92 -7.51 -6.46
CA ILE A 30 -15.35 -7.75 -5.13
C ILE A 30 -13.81 -7.67 -5.12
N TRP A 31 -13.16 -7.96 -6.25
CA TRP A 31 -11.70 -7.97 -6.37
C TRP A 31 -11.12 -6.67 -6.93
N TYR A 32 -11.80 -6.06 -7.90
CA TYR A 32 -11.27 -4.90 -8.63
C TYR A 32 -11.86 -3.58 -8.16
N ASN A 33 -12.94 -3.61 -7.37
CA ASN A 33 -13.55 -2.41 -6.82
C ASN A 33 -13.55 -2.48 -5.29
N ARG A 34 -12.58 -1.78 -4.70
CA ARG A 34 -12.40 -1.68 -3.24
C ARG A 34 -13.68 -1.22 -2.54
N GLU A 35 -14.33 -0.17 -3.03
CA GLU A 35 -15.55 0.36 -2.42
C GLU A 35 -16.67 -0.68 -2.38
N LYS A 36 -16.84 -1.46 -3.47
CA LYS A 36 -17.83 -2.54 -3.53
C LYS A 36 -17.46 -3.72 -2.64
N GLY A 37 -16.18 -4.07 -2.56
CA GLY A 37 -15.68 -5.11 -1.66
C GLY A 37 -15.88 -4.75 -0.19
N GLU A 38 -15.60 -3.50 0.19
CA GLU A 38 -15.84 -2.95 1.52
C GLU A 38 -17.33 -2.88 1.84
N GLN A 39 -18.16 -2.46 0.88
CA GLN A 39 -19.62 -2.43 1.05
C GLN A 39 -20.17 -3.82 1.35
N LEU A 40 -19.76 -4.84 0.57
CA LEU A 40 -20.15 -6.22 0.84
C LEU A 40 -19.68 -6.65 2.25
N PHE A 41 -18.45 -6.31 2.64
CA PHE A 41 -17.95 -6.64 3.98
C PHE A 41 -18.80 -6.02 5.11
N TRP A 42 -19.14 -4.74 5.01
CA TRP A 42 -19.97 -4.08 6.02
C TRP A 42 -21.38 -4.65 6.05
N GLU A 43 -21.99 -4.95 4.91
CA GLU A 43 -23.29 -5.64 4.85
C GLU A 43 -23.24 -7.02 5.53
N MET A 44 -22.15 -7.77 5.31
CA MET A 44 -21.94 -9.08 5.91
C MET A 44 -21.71 -8.99 7.43
N MET A 45 -21.07 -7.92 7.90
CA MET A 45 -20.87 -7.65 9.34
C MET A 45 -22.13 -7.13 10.01
N ASP A 46 -22.93 -6.31 9.33
CA ASP A 46 -24.20 -5.80 9.84
C ASP A 46 -25.22 -6.92 10.02
N GLU A 47 -25.26 -7.89 9.08
CA GLU A 47 -26.08 -9.11 9.19
C GLU A 47 -25.68 -10.00 10.39
N VAL A 48 -24.46 -9.84 10.93
CA VAL A 48 -23.98 -10.54 12.15
C VAL A 48 -24.32 -9.79 13.44
N ASN A 49 -24.63 -8.50 13.37
CA ASN A 49 -24.64 -7.61 14.54
C ASN A 49 -25.90 -7.69 15.43
N ASP A 50 -26.70 -8.75 15.32
CA ASP A 50 -27.87 -8.97 16.19
C ASP A 50 -27.58 -9.82 17.45
N GLU A 51 -26.42 -10.49 17.55
CA GLU A 51 -26.04 -11.25 18.77
C GLU A 51 -24.58 -11.00 19.20
N GLU A 52 -24.42 -9.89 19.93
CA GLU A 52 -23.45 -9.64 21.00
C GLU A 52 -21.91 -9.67 20.71
N ASP A 53 -21.30 -8.53 21.06
CA ASP A 53 -19.94 -8.36 21.57
C ASP A 53 -18.76 -8.33 20.58
N PHE A 54 -18.98 -8.36 19.27
CA PHE A 54 -17.89 -8.08 18.32
C PHE A 54 -17.73 -6.56 18.08
N SER A 55 -17.11 -5.88 19.03
CA SER A 55 -16.68 -4.49 18.85
C SER A 55 -15.52 -4.44 17.85
N ILE A 56 -15.82 -4.13 16.59
CA ILE A 56 -14.82 -3.86 15.53
C ILE A 56 -14.16 -2.52 15.85
N ASP A 57 -13.26 -2.53 16.83
CA ASP A 57 -12.40 -1.39 17.16
C ASP A 57 -10.96 -1.83 16.96
N GLY A 58 -10.33 -1.29 15.91
CA GLY A 58 -8.96 -1.58 15.52
C GLY A 58 -8.80 -2.29 14.16
N PRO A 59 -7.55 -2.48 13.73
CA PRO A 59 -7.22 -3.04 12.42
C PRO A 59 -7.73 -4.47 12.25
N LEU A 60 -8.32 -4.73 11.08
CA LEU A 60 -8.83 -6.04 10.69
C LEU A 60 -7.95 -6.65 9.60
N TRP A 61 -7.67 -7.92 9.74
CA TRP A 61 -7.03 -8.74 8.72
C TRP A 61 -8.09 -9.48 7.94
N ILE A 62 -8.17 -9.26 6.63
CA ILE A 62 -9.18 -9.89 5.77
C ILE A 62 -8.47 -10.78 4.76
N GLN A 63 -8.85 -12.05 4.71
CA GLN A 63 -8.40 -13.02 3.73
C GLN A 63 -9.60 -13.50 2.92
N VAL A 64 -9.56 -13.35 1.60
CA VAL A 64 -10.62 -13.79 0.69
C VAL A 64 -10.11 -14.96 -0.16
N GLN A 65 -10.91 -16.02 -0.26
CA GLN A 65 -10.64 -17.19 -1.09
C GLN A 65 -11.83 -17.46 -2.02
N ALA A 66 -11.56 -17.56 -3.31
CA ALA A 66 -12.57 -17.98 -4.28
C ALA A 66 -12.74 -19.50 -4.26
N LEU A 67 -13.99 -19.96 -4.23
CA LEU A 67 -14.39 -21.36 -4.30
C LEU A 67 -15.32 -21.56 -5.51
N ASP A 68 -15.46 -22.80 -5.99
CA ASP A 68 -16.26 -23.10 -7.20
C ASP A 68 -17.73 -22.63 -7.14
N LYS A 69 -18.26 -22.43 -5.93
CA LYS A 69 -19.66 -22.04 -5.68
C LYS A 69 -19.83 -20.69 -4.97
N GLY A 70 -18.75 -20.00 -4.62
CA GLY A 70 -18.83 -18.77 -3.84
C GLY A 70 -17.49 -18.18 -3.41
N LEU A 71 -17.53 -17.32 -2.42
CA LEU A 71 -16.37 -16.73 -1.77
C LEU A 71 -16.35 -17.14 -0.29
N GLU A 72 -15.16 -17.48 0.19
CA GLU A 72 -14.85 -17.68 1.60
C GLU A 72 -14.05 -16.48 2.08
N ILE A 73 -14.50 -15.81 3.15
CA ILE A 73 -13.86 -14.61 3.70
C ILE A 73 -13.53 -14.88 5.16
N VAL A 74 -12.28 -14.73 5.56
CA VAL A 74 -11.81 -14.87 6.94
C VAL A 74 -11.36 -13.51 7.45
N VAL A 75 -11.91 -13.08 8.57
CA VAL A 75 -11.69 -11.76 9.15
C VAL A 75 -11.13 -11.96 10.54
N THR A 76 -9.90 -11.50 10.79
CA THR A 76 -9.22 -11.61 12.08
C THR A 76 -8.92 -10.22 12.64
N LYS A 77 -9.38 -9.95 13.87
CA LYS A 77 -9.04 -8.73 14.60
C LYS A 77 -7.56 -8.77 15.00
N ALA A 78 -6.80 -7.76 14.60
CA ALA A 78 -5.42 -7.62 15.05
C ALA A 78 -5.39 -7.11 16.49
N GLN A 79 -4.67 -7.81 17.37
CA GLN A 79 -4.47 -7.40 18.75
C GLN A 79 -3.24 -6.49 18.80
N VAL A 80 -3.41 -5.28 19.32
CA VAL A 80 -2.31 -4.33 19.55
C VAL A 80 -1.70 -4.65 20.92
N SER A 81 -0.41 -4.98 20.95
CA SER A 81 0.30 -5.21 22.21
C SER A 81 0.37 -3.92 23.03
N LYS A 82 0.40 -4.04 24.37
CA LYS A 82 0.32 -2.94 25.34
C LYS A 82 1.35 -1.80 25.19
N ASP A 83 2.33 -1.92 24.29
CA ASP A 83 3.34 -0.90 24.00
C ASP A 83 3.13 -0.14 22.67
N GLY A 84 2.03 -0.38 21.94
CA GLY A 84 1.61 0.47 20.81
C GLY A 84 2.49 0.45 19.55
N GLU A 85 3.63 -0.25 19.56
CA GLU A 85 4.58 -0.27 18.43
C GLU A 85 4.64 -1.60 17.67
N LYS A 86 3.76 -2.57 17.99
CA LYS A 86 3.77 -3.87 17.29
C LYS A 86 2.36 -4.47 17.19
N LEU A 87 1.96 -4.79 15.96
CA LEU A 87 0.82 -5.68 15.69
C LEU A 87 1.32 -7.10 15.98
N GLU A 88 0.79 -7.72 17.04
CA GLU A 88 1.07 -9.13 17.33
C GLU A 88 0.01 -9.98 16.64
N PHE A 89 0.48 -10.89 15.79
CA PHE A 89 -0.37 -11.96 15.28
C PHE A 89 -0.72 -12.89 16.45
N PRO A 90 -1.99 -13.32 16.59
CA PRO A 90 -2.33 -14.41 17.50
C PRO A 90 -1.49 -15.63 17.10
N SER A 91 -0.45 -15.90 17.89
CA SER A 91 0.43 -17.02 17.67
C SER A 91 -0.27 -18.26 18.20
N GLU A 92 -1.04 -18.93 17.35
CA GLU A 92 -1.31 -20.36 17.50
C GLU A 92 -1.68 -20.99 16.15
N GLU A 93 -0.78 -21.89 15.72
CA GLU A 93 -0.95 -22.95 14.73
C GLU A 93 -1.35 -22.55 13.30
N VAL A 94 -0.38 -22.17 12.45
CA VAL A 94 -0.16 -22.85 11.16
C VAL A 94 1.19 -22.47 10.51
N ASN A 95 1.94 -23.53 10.17
CA ASN A 95 3.04 -23.65 9.21
C ASN A 95 4.52 -23.43 9.64
N PRO A 96 5.41 -24.41 9.35
CA PRO A 96 6.81 -24.48 9.79
C PRO A 96 7.79 -23.58 9.00
N LEU A 97 7.33 -22.48 8.40
CA LEU A 97 8.19 -21.53 7.67
C LEU A 97 8.75 -20.39 8.55
N GLN A 98 8.36 -20.34 9.82
CA GLN A 98 8.67 -19.22 10.74
C GLN A 98 10.10 -19.25 11.31
N THR A 99 10.79 -20.39 11.33
CA THR A 99 12.13 -20.48 11.95
C THR A 99 13.22 -19.70 11.23
N ASN A 100 13.04 -19.35 9.94
CA ASN A 100 14.04 -18.60 9.18
C ASN A 100 13.91 -17.06 9.33
N LEU A 101 12.81 -16.55 9.90
CA LEU A 101 12.61 -15.11 10.09
C LEU A 101 13.20 -14.61 11.41
N ASP A 102 13.13 -15.43 12.47
CA ASP A 102 13.59 -15.03 13.81
C ASP A 102 15.12 -14.88 13.88
N GLU A 103 15.89 -15.77 13.24
CA GLU A 103 17.36 -15.67 13.19
C GLU A 103 17.84 -14.42 12.45
N LYS A 104 17.07 -13.94 11.46
CA LYS A 104 17.42 -12.75 10.68
C LYS A 104 17.13 -11.46 11.46
N LEU A 105 16.13 -11.49 12.35
CA LEU A 105 15.71 -10.36 13.15
C LEU A 105 16.72 -10.03 14.26
N GLU A 106 17.30 -11.03 14.94
CA GLU A 106 18.35 -10.82 15.95
C GLU A 106 19.62 -10.17 15.35
N SER A 107 19.98 -10.50 14.11
CA SER A 107 21.16 -9.95 13.43
C SER A 107 21.04 -8.46 13.08
N LEU A 108 19.83 -7.90 13.09
CA LEU A 108 19.53 -6.51 12.76
C LEU A 108 19.45 -5.62 14.01
N MET A 109 19.19 -6.20 15.19
CA MET A 109 19.06 -5.45 16.44
C MET A 109 20.41 -5.06 17.06
N ASP A 110 21.48 -5.80 16.77
CA ASP A 110 22.82 -5.50 17.29
C ASP A 110 23.51 -4.33 16.56
N LYS A 111 22.98 -3.91 15.40
CA LYS A 111 23.58 -2.85 14.56
C LYS A 111 23.03 -1.45 14.79
N SER A 112 21.91 -1.29 15.51
CA SER A 112 21.23 0.00 15.70
C SER A 112 21.65 0.76 16.97
N SER A 113 22.48 0.16 17.84
CA SER A 113 22.79 0.72 19.17
C SER A 113 23.94 1.73 19.22
N GLN A 114 24.58 2.10 18.10
CA GLN A 114 25.67 3.08 18.09
C GLN A 114 25.53 4.16 17.01
N LYS A 115 24.77 5.23 17.31
CA LYS A 115 25.17 6.64 17.09
C LYS A 115 24.02 7.60 17.41
N ARG A 116 23.97 8.08 18.65
CA ARG A 116 23.28 9.33 19.02
C ARG A 116 24.31 10.46 19.14
N ARG A 117 24.30 11.47 18.25
CA ARG A 117 24.82 12.82 18.53
C ARG A 117 24.11 13.93 17.72
N LYS A 118 23.22 14.65 18.43
CA LYS A 118 22.92 16.11 18.46
C LYS A 118 23.15 16.98 17.20
N THR A 119 22.09 17.68 16.76
CA THR A 119 22.02 19.17 16.72
C THR A 119 20.59 19.69 16.67
N LYS A 120 20.37 20.88 17.25
CA LYS A 120 19.09 21.55 17.56
C LYS A 120 18.83 22.73 16.61
N LYS A 121 17.55 22.95 16.29
CA LYS A 121 16.80 24.22 16.04
C LYS A 121 17.22 25.06 14.82
N THR A 122 16.29 25.50 13.96
CA THR A 122 15.44 26.69 14.22
C THR A 122 14.00 26.59 13.67
N PHE A 123 13.13 27.36 14.33
CA PHE A 123 11.67 27.44 14.20
C PHE A 123 11.30 28.83 13.64
N ARG A 124 10.29 28.95 12.77
CA ARG A 124 9.20 29.97 12.78
C ARG A 124 8.31 29.94 11.51
N PRO A 125 7.06 30.46 11.55
CA PRO A 125 5.87 29.65 11.28
C PRO A 125 4.88 30.26 10.25
N GLU A 126 3.80 29.50 10.01
CA GLU A 126 2.43 29.87 9.63
C GLU A 126 2.15 30.54 8.26
N ARG A 127 1.40 29.81 7.41
CA ARG A 127 0.24 30.32 6.68
C ARG A 127 -0.90 29.30 6.71
N GLU A 128 -2.09 29.80 7.00
CA GLU A 128 -3.33 29.08 7.25
C GLU A 128 -4.02 28.58 5.97
N ALA A 129 -4.76 27.48 6.18
CA ALA A 129 -5.98 27.01 5.53
C ALA A 129 -5.96 26.64 4.04
N LYS A 130 -6.20 25.35 3.78
CA LYS A 130 -7.27 24.88 2.88
C LYS A 130 -7.71 23.46 3.28
N GLU A 131 -8.96 23.43 3.74
CA GLU A 131 -9.98 22.38 3.64
C GLU A 131 -9.54 20.91 3.46
N GLU A 132 -9.84 20.17 4.52
CA GLU A 132 -10.14 18.73 4.60
C GLU A 132 -10.51 18.08 3.25
N ASN A 133 -9.60 17.27 2.74
CA ASN A 133 -9.95 16.01 2.10
C ASN A 133 -9.33 14.92 2.97
N GLU A 134 -10.16 14.16 3.68
CA GLU A 134 -9.75 12.93 4.37
C GLU A 134 -9.46 11.81 3.35
N ASN A 135 -8.53 12.04 2.42
CA ASN A 135 -7.86 10.97 1.69
C ASN A 135 -6.61 10.59 2.48
N GLN A 136 -6.79 9.85 3.57
CA GLN A 136 -5.71 9.03 4.11
C GLN A 136 -5.56 7.83 3.17
N GLY A 137 -4.63 7.86 2.21
CA GLY A 137 -4.39 6.68 1.38
C GLY A 137 -3.30 6.80 0.31
N ASP A 138 -3.33 7.84 -0.51
CA ASP A 138 -2.49 7.85 -1.72
C ASP A 138 -1.40 8.91 -1.64
N LEU A 139 -0.20 8.54 -1.17
CA LEU A 139 0.99 9.38 -1.28
C LEU A 139 1.52 9.37 -2.72
N ASP A 140 0.74 9.88 -3.66
CA ASP A 140 1.22 9.98 -5.04
C ASP A 140 2.26 11.09 -5.17
N LEU A 141 3.34 10.79 -5.87
CA LEU A 141 4.44 11.72 -6.13
C LEU A 141 4.53 12.03 -7.62
N MET A 142 4.52 13.32 -7.95
CA MET A 142 4.84 13.82 -9.27
C MET A 142 6.19 14.53 -9.21
N VAL A 143 7.16 14.07 -9.98
CA VAL A 143 8.47 14.72 -10.10
C VAL A 143 8.82 14.98 -11.56
N TYR A 144 9.73 15.91 -11.78
CA TYR A 144 10.28 16.18 -13.10
C TYR A 144 11.81 16.15 -13.10
N PHE A 145 12.35 15.89 -14.29
CA PHE A 145 13.77 15.81 -14.60
C PHE A 145 14.05 16.67 -15.83
N ASN A 146 15.19 17.35 -15.83
CA ASN A 146 15.62 18.14 -16.98
C ASN A 146 16.26 17.27 -18.07
N ASP A 147 16.83 16.12 -17.71
CA ASP A 147 17.46 15.17 -18.63
C ASP A 147 16.94 13.74 -18.38
N ILE A 148 16.84 12.96 -19.45
CA ILE A 148 16.47 11.54 -19.38
C ILE A 148 17.57 10.72 -18.69
N GLU A 149 18.82 11.16 -18.75
CA GLU A 149 19.96 10.49 -18.10
C GLU A 149 19.82 10.44 -16.57
N ASP A 150 19.16 11.44 -15.97
CA ASP A 150 18.87 11.45 -14.53
C ASP A 150 17.82 10.38 -14.17
N VAL A 151 16.81 10.19 -15.02
CA VAL A 151 15.79 9.14 -14.86
C VAL A 151 16.42 7.75 -15.04
N ILE A 152 17.32 7.61 -16.01
CA ILE A 152 18.08 6.37 -16.21
C ILE A 152 18.92 6.07 -14.96
N SER A 153 19.62 7.07 -14.43
CA SER A 153 20.43 6.92 -13.21
C SER A 153 19.59 6.51 -12.01
N LEU A 154 18.43 7.14 -11.81
CA LEU A 154 17.45 6.76 -10.79
C LEU A 154 16.98 5.30 -10.94
N SER A 155 16.71 4.86 -12.18
CA SER A 155 16.26 3.49 -12.44
C SER A 155 17.27 2.42 -12.01
N HIS A 156 18.56 2.75 -12.05
CA HIS A 156 19.63 1.86 -11.59
C HIS A 156 19.86 1.93 -10.08
N SER A 157 19.69 3.12 -9.47
CA SER A 157 19.89 3.33 -8.03
C SER A 157 18.79 2.68 -7.18
N LEU A 158 17.58 2.56 -7.72
CA LEU A 158 16.48 1.86 -7.09
C LEU A 158 16.67 0.34 -7.16
N SER A 159 16.68 -0.29 -5.99
CA SER A 159 16.95 -1.73 -5.81
C SER A 159 15.81 -2.59 -6.38
N ASP A 160 14.57 -2.15 -6.21
CA ASP A 160 13.36 -2.84 -6.61
C ASP A 160 12.28 -1.80 -6.92
N SER A 161 11.56 -1.95 -8.02
CA SER A 161 10.44 -1.06 -8.37
C SER A 161 9.12 -1.83 -8.46
N ARG A 162 9.08 -3.10 -8.02
CA ARG A 162 7.87 -3.96 -8.10
C ARG A 162 6.76 -3.56 -7.14
N PHE A 163 7.06 -2.69 -6.18
CA PHE A 163 6.16 -2.29 -5.11
C PHE A 163 5.58 -0.88 -5.31
N ILE A 164 5.86 -0.25 -6.45
CA ILE A 164 5.39 1.07 -6.84
C ILE A 164 4.76 0.99 -8.22
N ASP A 165 3.77 1.83 -8.52
CA ASP A 165 3.30 2.06 -9.89
C ASP A 165 3.98 3.32 -10.41
N ASP A 166 4.84 3.16 -11.40
CA ASP A 166 5.64 4.26 -11.94
C ASP A 166 5.45 4.43 -13.47
N ARG A 167 5.25 5.68 -13.88
CA ARG A 167 4.89 6.07 -15.26
C ARG A 167 5.68 7.28 -15.70
N LEU A 168 6.20 7.25 -16.92
CA LEU A 168 7.08 8.29 -17.46
C LEU A 168 6.45 8.99 -18.65
N TYR A 169 6.45 10.32 -18.60
CA TYR A 169 5.94 11.23 -19.63
C TYR A 169 7.04 12.20 -20.05
N ALA A 170 6.97 12.68 -21.29
CA ALA A 170 7.79 13.78 -21.79
C ALA A 170 6.88 14.94 -22.21
N TYR A 171 7.14 16.13 -21.67
CA TYR A 171 6.33 17.33 -21.91
C TYR A 171 7.22 18.57 -21.78
N GLU A 172 7.09 19.52 -22.72
CA GLU A 172 7.86 20.77 -22.74
C GLU A 172 9.38 20.60 -22.50
N ASP A 173 10.01 19.67 -23.24
CA ASP A 173 11.44 19.33 -23.15
C ASP A 173 11.91 18.82 -21.76
N GLN A 174 10.98 18.43 -20.89
CA GLN A 174 11.24 17.82 -19.59
C GLN A 174 10.61 16.43 -19.49
N TYR A 175 11.09 15.64 -18.54
CA TYR A 175 10.59 14.30 -18.26
C TYR A 175 9.88 14.27 -16.91
N TYR A 176 8.65 13.78 -16.89
CA TYR A 176 7.82 13.70 -15.69
C TYR A 176 7.62 12.25 -15.28
N LEU A 177 7.97 11.93 -14.04
CA LEU A 177 7.74 10.62 -13.45
C LEU A 177 6.63 10.73 -12.43
N TYR A 178 5.56 9.98 -12.66
CA TYR A 178 4.52 9.72 -11.67
C TYR A 178 4.88 8.45 -10.91
N VAL A 179 4.77 8.49 -9.60
CA VAL A 179 4.98 7.34 -8.71
C VAL A 179 3.82 7.27 -7.73
N ALA A 180 3.07 6.18 -7.76
CA ALA A 180 2.06 5.84 -6.77
C ALA A 180 2.54 4.68 -5.90
N PHE A 181 2.08 4.64 -4.65
CA PHE A 181 2.39 3.59 -3.69
C PHE A 181 1.12 2.81 -3.35
N PRO A 182 0.85 1.69 -4.02
CA PRO A 182 -0.33 0.90 -3.71
C PRO A 182 -0.32 0.41 -2.25
N GLU A 183 -1.48 0.44 -1.59
CA GLU A 183 -1.61 0.04 -0.20
C GLU A 183 -1.16 -1.42 0.03
N GLY A 184 -0.56 -1.67 1.20
CA GLY A 184 -0.18 -3.01 1.63
C GLY A 184 1.17 -3.53 1.10
N TYR A 185 1.84 -2.82 0.18
CA TYR A 185 3.16 -3.24 -0.32
C TYR A 185 4.34 -2.63 0.44
N LEU A 186 4.22 -1.39 0.88
CA LEU A 186 5.29 -0.63 1.53
C LEU A 186 4.77 0.08 2.77
N SER A 187 5.53 -0.01 3.87
CA SER A 187 5.29 0.81 5.06
C SER A 187 5.58 2.30 4.78
N GLU A 188 5.01 3.21 5.57
CA GLU A 188 5.25 4.67 5.43
C GLU A 188 6.74 5.01 5.36
N LYS A 189 7.56 4.40 6.22
CA LYS A 189 9.01 4.60 6.24
C LYS A 189 9.70 4.12 4.96
N GLU A 190 9.20 3.05 4.35
CA GLU A 190 9.73 2.57 3.08
C GLU A 190 9.33 3.50 1.94
N GLN A 191 8.07 3.97 1.91
CA GLN A 191 7.59 4.98 0.96
C GLN A 191 8.42 6.26 1.06
N GLU A 192 8.65 6.79 2.26
CA GLU A 192 9.53 7.95 2.51
C GLU A 192 10.94 7.73 1.96
N ASN A 193 11.50 6.52 2.11
CA ASN A 193 12.82 6.19 1.57
C ASN A 193 12.81 6.13 0.03
N TYR A 194 11.74 5.64 -0.61
CA TYR A 194 11.60 5.74 -2.07
C TYR A 194 11.54 7.19 -2.53
N ILE A 195 10.65 7.98 -1.92
CA ILE A 195 10.48 9.41 -2.22
C ILE A 195 11.82 10.14 -2.07
N SER A 196 12.51 9.93 -0.95
CA SER A 196 13.81 10.56 -0.69
C SER A 196 14.84 10.24 -1.77
N ARG A 197 14.92 8.98 -2.23
CA ARG A 197 15.83 8.58 -3.30
C ARG A 197 15.44 9.14 -4.65
N ILE A 198 14.16 9.22 -4.96
CA ILE A 198 13.67 9.82 -6.20
C ILE A 198 14.08 11.30 -6.24
N LEU A 199 13.85 12.03 -5.15
CA LEU A 199 14.20 13.44 -5.00
C LEU A 199 15.71 13.73 -4.99
N GLU A 200 16.59 12.73 -4.91
CA GLU A 200 18.03 12.94 -5.12
C GLU A 200 18.36 13.21 -6.60
N TYR A 201 17.52 12.75 -7.52
CA TYR A 201 17.72 12.88 -8.98
C TYR A 201 16.70 13.82 -9.64
N SER A 202 15.68 14.25 -8.89
CA SER A 202 14.50 14.94 -9.44
C SER A 202 14.08 16.12 -8.59
N GLU A 203 13.21 16.95 -9.14
CA GLU A 203 12.48 17.97 -8.39
C GLU A 203 10.98 17.67 -8.35
N GLU A 204 10.33 18.00 -7.23
CA GLU A 204 8.88 17.83 -7.09
C GLU A 204 8.13 18.77 -8.05
N SER A 205 7.05 18.26 -8.64
CA SER A 205 6.19 19.01 -9.54
C SER A 205 4.76 19.05 -9.02
N SER A 206 4.11 20.20 -9.17
CA SER A 206 2.67 20.35 -8.93
C SER A 206 1.82 19.96 -10.15
N MET A 207 2.43 19.44 -11.23
CA MET A 207 1.72 19.00 -12.42
C MET A 207 0.77 17.85 -12.07
N SER A 208 -0.44 17.89 -12.63
CA SER A 208 -1.38 16.78 -12.45
C SER A 208 -1.09 15.66 -13.45
N ILE A 209 -1.17 14.41 -12.97
CA ILE A 209 -1.10 13.23 -13.83
C ILE A 209 -2.14 13.27 -14.96
N TYR A 210 -3.35 13.77 -14.71
CA TYR A 210 -4.41 13.86 -15.72
C TYR A 210 -4.02 14.79 -16.88
N TYR A 211 -3.33 15.90 -16.57
CA TYR A 211 -2.86 16.84 -17.58
C TYR A 211 -1.78 16.19 -18.47
N LEU A 212 -0.84 15.45 -17.87
CA LEU A 212 0.17 14.71 -18.63
C LEU A 212 -0.41 13.55 -19.44
N MET A 213 -1.48 12.92 -18.96
CA MET A 213 -2.19 11.88 -19.73
C MET A 213 -2.86 12.44 -21.00
N GLU A 214 -3.30 13.70 -20.96
CA GLU A 214 -4.00 14.36 -22.07
C GLU A 214 -3.04 15.08 -23.02
N TYR A 215 -2.06 15.81 -22.49
CA TYR A 215 -1.17 16.70 -23.25
C TYR A 215 0.29 16.23 -23.31
N GLY A 216 0.70 15.33 -22.43
CA GLY A 216 2.06 14.78 -22.37
C GLY A 216 2.28 13.62 -23.34
N ASN A 217 3.53 13.46 -23.79
CA ASN A 217 3.92 12.29 -24.55
C ASN A 217 4.21 11.13 -23.59
N LYS A 218 3.47 10.03 -23.73
CA LYS A 218 3.66 8.82 -22.93
C LYS A 218 4.94 8.10 -23.38
N VAL A 219 5.96 8.07 -22.53
CA VAL A 219 7.21 7.35 -22.79
C VAL A 219 7.08 5.90 -22.32
N PHE A 220 6.61 5.71 -21.08
CA PHE A 220 6.28 4.40 -20.51
C PHE A 220 5.01 4.51 -19.67
N GLU A 221 4.00 3.71 -20.01
CA GLU A 221 2.69 3.73 -19.34
C GLU A 221 2.67 2.97 -18.00
N GLN A 222 3.61 2.04 -17.79
CA GLN A 222 3.74 1.18 -16.61
C GLN A 222 5.19 0.74 -16.47
N ASP A 223 5.62 0.37 -15.26
CA ASP A 223 6.95 -0.21 -14.98
C ASP A 223 8.11 0.65 -15.57
N ALA A 224 7.99 1.98 -15.61
CA ALA A 224 8.88 2.85 -16.38
C ALA A 224 10.36 2.71 -15.99
N LEU A 225 10.68 2.71 -14.69
CA LEU A 225 12.02 2.55 -14.13
C LEU A 225 12.58 1.16 -14.45
N LYS A 226 11.79 0.11 -14.29
CA LYS A 226 12.20 -1.26 -14.64
C LYS A 226 12.50 -1.39 -16.14
N GLN A 227 11.68 -0.76 -16.99
CA GLN A 227 11.90 -0.74 -18.43
C GLN A 227 13.15 0.05 -18.82
N LEU A 228 13.38 1.22 -18.21
CA LEU A 228 14.59 2.02 -18.39
C LEU A 228 15.85 1.23 -18.00
N LYS A 229 15.87 0.65 -16.80
CA LYS A 229 16.97 -0.17 -16.29
C LYS A 229 17.32 -1.33 -17.22
N LYS A 230 16.31 -1.94 -17.85
CA LYS A 230 16.48 -3.05 -18.80
C LYS A 230 17.02 -2.57 -20.16
N LYS A 231 16.58 -1.42 -20.64
CA LYS A 231 16.93 -0.91 -21.98
C LYS A 231 18.27 -0.18 -22.01
N PHE A 232 18.65 0.46 -20.91
CA PHE A 232 19.86 1.29 -20.82
C PHE A 232 20.79 0.72 -19.74
N GLN A 233 22.05 0.48 -20.10
CA GLN A 233 23.11 0.13 -19.15
C GLN A 233 23.86 1.41 -18.75
N LEU A 234 24.20 1.55 -17.47
CA LEU A 234 25.13 2.59 -17.02
C LEU A 234 26.48 2.39 -17.74
N GLN A 235 26.96 3.42 -18.43
CA GLN A 235 28.30 3.46 -19.03
C GLN A 235 29.38 3.76 -17.99
#